data_AF-A0A7S1RZ87-F1
#
_entry.id   AF-A0A7S1RZ87-F1
#
_cell.length_a   1.000
_cell.length_b   1.000
_cell.length_c   1.000
_cell.angle_alpha   90.00
_cell.angle_beta   90.00
_cell.angle_gamma   90.00
#
_symmetry.space_group_name_H-M   'P 1'
#
loop_
_entity.id
_entity.type
_entity.pdbx_description
1 polymer ?
#
loop_
_entity_poly.entity_id
_entity_poly.type
_entity_poly.pdbx_seq_one_letter_code
_entity_poly.pdbx_strand_id
1 'polypeptide(L)'
;GTALPGEGVMAVACLACGDDALLLAAATSSGLLHGWRLQADALLKGSAPQEAALTARGASTAALAARCFPAPLPSKPPGVIVGAADGTVSLGGLGELLEPAGSARPALQPWLETRLHEAGVNDISVCATWGEEGALLVATAGDDQQIILLALSFEASLGSQVHVSLRGSRRVLQAHASSVRALSWASSLLLSLGLDRRLRVWGLKAGADDDNGSASCPQLLEVAVPHVVRCTEPAALAVAVEAVVRSGGSEYSPVACAGRGVELAAVRQGGHS
;
A
#
# COMPACT_ATOMS: atom_id res chain seq x y z
N GLY A 1 -22.23 3.34 -8.77
CA GLY A 1 -22.54 4.65 -8.16
C GLY A 1 -21.79 5.75 -8.87
N THR A 2 -22.46 6.87 -9.16
CA THR A 2 -21.82 8.06 -9.72
C THR A 2 -21.01 8.75 -8.63
N ALA A 3 -19.71 8.97 -8.85
CA ALA A 3 -18.95 9.92 -8.05
C ALA A 3 -19.72 11.25 -7.98
N LEU A 4 -19.63 11.96 -6.85
CA LEU A 4 -20.23 13.28 -6.74
C LEU A 4 -19.71 14.14 -7.92
N PRO A 5 -20.59 14.85 -8.64
CA PRO A 5 -20.18 15.63 -9.80
C PRO A 5 -19.07 16.61 -9.41
N GLY A 6 -17.86 16.38 -9.95
CA GLY A 6 -16.67 17.20 -9.69
C GLY A 6 -15.54 16.52 -8.91
N GLU A 7 -15.73 15.31 -8.36
CA GLU A 7 -14.65 14.58 -7.70
C GLU A 7 -13.95 13.58 -8.62
N GLY A 8 -12.63 13.72 -8.76
CA GLY A 8 -11.80 12.76 -9.47
C GLY A 8 -11.39 11.61 -8.55
N VAL A 9 -11.51 10.37 -9.01
CA VAL A 9 -10.89 9.22 -8.35
C VAL A 9 -9.39 9.28 -8.63
N MET A 10 -8.60 9.35 -7.57
CA MET A 10 -7.14 9.51 -7.63
C MET A 10 -6.43 8.18 -7.41
N ALA A 11 -6.96 7.35 -6.50
CA ALA A 11 -6.41 6.04 -6.20
C ALA A 11 -7.52 5.02 -5.93
N VAL A 12 -7.24 3.76 -6.25
CA VAL A 12 -8.11 2.63 -5.96
C VAL A 12 -7.29 1.54 -5.31
N ALA A 13 -7.82 0.96 -4.24
CA ALA A 13 -7.26 -0.18 -3.56
C ALA A 13 -8.30 -1.28 -3.44
N CYS A 14 -7.88 -2.52 -3.61
CA CYS A 14 -8.73 -3.69 -3.46
C CYS A 14 -8.05 -4.72 -2.57
N LEU A 15 -8.84 -5.45 -1.79
CA LEU A 15 -8.38 -6.53 -0.93
C LEU A 15 -9.41 -7.66 -0.97
N ALA A 16 -8.97 -8.88 -1.27
CA ALA A 16 -9.78 -10.06 -1.08
C ALA A 16 -9.97 -10.34 0.42
N CYS A 17 -11.21 -10.58 0.84
CA CYS A 17 -11.58 -10.78 2.23
C CYS A 17 -12.46 -12.03 2.35
N GLY A 18 -11.87 -13.15 2.80
CA GLY A 18 -12.54 -14.45 2.77
C GLY A 18 -12.72 -14.98 1.35
N ASP A 19 -13.59 -15.98 1.20
CA ASP A 19 -13.68 -16.76 -0.05
C ASP A 19 -14.40 -16.02 -1.18
N ASP A 20 -15.41 -15.20 -0.88
CA ASP A 20 -16.30 -14.61 -1.89
C ASP A 20 -16.46 -13.08 -1.82
N ALA A 21 -15.71 -12.39 -0.96
CA ALA A 21 -15.85 -10.94 -0.81
C ALA A 21 -14.58 -10.16 -1.19
N LEU A 22 -14.79 -9.01 -1.81
CA LEU A 22 -13.77 -8.02 -2.11
C LEU A 22 -14.09 -6.72 -1.37
N LEU A 23 -13.08 -6.14 -0.72
CA LEU A 23 -13.15 -4.79 -0.19
C LEU A 23 -12.49 -3.85 -1.20
N LEU A 24 -13.27 -2.91 -1.69
CA LEU A 24 -12.81 -1.86 -2.59
C LEU A 24 -12.78 -0.54 -1.84
N ALA A 25 -11.69 0.20 -1.95
CA ALA A 25 -11.57 1.56 -1.47
C ALA A 25 -11.15 2.47 -2.63
N ALA A 26 -11.80 3.62 -2.78
CA ALA A 26 -11.45 4.64 -3.76
C ALA A 26 -11.21 5.96 -3.05
N ALA A 27 -10.03 6.54 -3.27
CA ALA A 27 -9.65 7.82 -2.70
C ALA A 27 -9.79 8.93 -3.76
N THR A 28 -10.25 10.11 -3.35
CA THR A 28 -10.65 11.17 -4.27
C THR A 28 -9.77 12.42 -4.16
N SER A 29 -9.92 13.31 -5.14
CA SER A 29 -9.25 14.61 -5.19
C SER A 29 -9.63 15.57 -4.05
N SER A 30 -10.72 15.30 -3.33
CA SER A 30 -11.15 16.08 -2.15
C SER A 30 -10.64 15.51 -0.82
N GLY A 31 -9.91 14.39 -0.87
CA GLY A 31 -9.43 13.67 0.31
C GLY A 31 -10.46 12.73 0.92
N LEU A 32 -11.57 12.47 0.24
CA LEU A 32 -12.56 11.48 0.67
C LEU A 32 -12.10 10.07 0.29
N LEU A 33 -12.50 9.12 1.13
CA LEU A 33 -12.36 7.70 0.91
C LEU A 33 -13.76 7.09 0.84
N HIS A 34 -14.07 6.48 -0.28
CA HIS A 34 -15.27 5.69 -0.47
C HIS A 34 -14.91 4.22 -0.37
N GLY A 35 -15.73 3.44 0.33
CA GLY A 35 -15.53 2.01 0.50
C GLY A 35 -16.74 1.20 0.05
N TRP A 36 -16.49 0.02 -0.50
CA TRP A 36 -17.50 -0.96 -0.85
C TRP A 36 -17.08 -2.34 -0.39
N ARG A 37 -18.07 -3.13 0.01
CA ARG A 37 -17.95 -4.58 0.11
C ARG A 37 -18.69 -5.20 -1.07
N LEU A 38 -17.95 -5.89 -1.93
CA LEU A 38 -18.45 -6.49 -3.16
C LEU A 38 -18.43 -8.00 -3.01
N GLN A 39 -19.47 -8.67 -3.51
CA GLN A 39 -19.49 -10.13 -3.62
C GLN A 39 -18.95 -10.51 -4.99
N ALA A 40 -17.94 -11.38 -5.05
CA ALA A 40 -17.29 -11.79 -6.31
C ALA A 40 -18.32 -12.36 -7.30
N ASP A 41 -19.21 -13.22 -6.81
CA ASP A 41 -20.32 -13.79 -7.57
C ASP A 41 -21.26 -12.74 -8.18
N ALA A 42 -21.56 -11.68 -7.42
CA ALA A 42 -22.42 -10.61 -7.90
C ALA A 42 -21.73 -9.80 -9.02
N LEU A 43 -20.42 -9.55 -8.89
CA LEU A 43 -19.63 -8.88 -9.92
C LEU A 43 -19.55 -9.69 -11.21
N LEU A 44 -19.32 -11.00 -11.10
CA LEU A 44 -19.29 -11.91 -12.27
C LEU A 44 -20.64 -11.98 -12.99
N LYS A 45 -21.75 -11.81 -12.26
CA LYS A 45 -23.11 -11.72 -12.82
C LYS A 45 -23.45 -10.33 -13.36
N GLY A 46 -22.49 -9.38 -13.39
CA GLY A 46 -22.69 -8.02 -13.88
C GLY A 46 -23.54 -7.14 -12.97
N SER A 47 -23.75 -7.53 -11.71
CA SER A 47 -24.48 -6.72 -10.74
C SER A 47 -23.60 -5.56 -10.28
N ALA A 48 -23.97 -4.34 -10.65
CA ALA A 48 -23.27 -3.16 -10.20
C ALA A 48 -23.58 -2.87 -8.72
N PRO A 49 -22.59 -2.50 -7.90
CA PRO A 49 -22.85 -1.99 -6.56
C PRO A 49 -23.63 -0.67 -6.65
N GLN A 50 -24.75 -0.60 -5.93
CA GLN A 50 -25.64 0.57 -6.00
C GLN A 50 -25.04 1.77 -5.26
N GLU A 51 -24.48 1.60 -4.05
CA GLU A 51 -23.95 2.69 -3.22
C GLU A 51 -22.69 2.31 -2.43
N ALA A 52 -21.90 3.31 -2.05
CA ALA A 52 -20.73 3.13 -1.18
C ALA A 52 -21.18 2.76 0.23
N ALA A 53 -20.64 1.66 0.74
CA ALA A 53 -20.84 1.22 2.11
C ALA A 53 -20.01 2.03 3.11
N LEU A 54 -19.17 2.94 2.66
CA LEU A 54 -18.44 3.88 3.50
C LEU A 54 -18.17 5.14 2.70
N THR A 55 -18.31 6.30 3.33
CA THR A 55 -17.74 7.56 2.83
C THR A 55 -17.21 8.31 4.03
N ALA A 56 -15.90 8.49 4.07
CA ALA A 56 -15.22 9.15 5.17
C ALA A 56 -14.09 10.04 4.65
N ARG A 57 -13.60 10.95 5.49
CA ARG A 57 -12.41 11.72 5.16
C ARG A 57 -11.18 10.84 5.41
N GLY A 58 -10.46 10.50 4.34
CA GLY A 58 -9.19 9.77 4.42
C GLY A 58 -7.99 10.70 4.53
N ALA A 59 -8.10 11.93 4.01
CA ALA A 59 -7.04 12.94 4.05
C ALA A 59 -7.58 14.37 4.19
N SER A 60 -6.75 15.26 4.72
CA SER A 60 -6.99 16.72 4.76
C SER A 60 -6.96 17.36 3.37
N THR A 61 -6.18 16.79 2.46
CA THR A 61 -5.96 17.24 1.07
C THR A 61 -6.29 16.11 0.08
N ALA A 62 -6.03 16.31 -1.22
CA ALA A 62 -6.24 15.26 -2.23
C ALA A 62 -5.53 13.96 -1.83
N ALA A 63 -6.26 12.84 -1.87
CA ALA A 63 -5.72 11.53 -1.54
C ALA A 63 -5.12 10.89 -2.79
N LEU A 64 -3.80 10.97 -2.94
CA LEU A 64 -3.07 10.56 -4.14
C LEU A 64 -2.81 9.06 -4.21
N ALA A 65 -2.76 8.38 -3.06
CA ALA A 65 -2.50 6.94 -2.96
C ALA A 65 -3.44 6.29 -1.95
N ALA A 66 -3.79 5.03 -2.18
CA ALA A 66 -4.52 4.21 -1.23
C ALA A 66 -4.05 2.76 -1.32
N ARG A 67 -3.94 2.09 -0.17
CA ARG A 67 -3.60 0.66 -0.12
C ARG A 67 -4.38 -0.03 0.99
N CYS A 68 -5.18 -1.02 0.62
CA CYS A 68 -5.83 -1.93 1.56
C CYS A 68 -4.83 -2.98 2.03
N PHE A 69 -4.97 -3.43 3.27
CA PHE A 69 -4.17 -4.51 3.84
C PHE A 69 -5.05 -5.45 4.69
N PRO A 70 -4.68 -6.74 4.79
CA PRO A 70 -5.44 -7.72 5.55
C PRO A 70 -5.54 -7.34 7.03
N ALA A 71 -6.42 -8.03 7.75
CA ALA A 71 -6.51 -7.88 9.20
C ALA A 71 -5.12 -8.10 9.84
N PRO A 72 -4.57 -7.10 10.55
CA PRO A 72 -3.23 -7.22 11.13
C PRO A 72 -3.21 -8.14 12.36
N LEU A 73 -4.38 -8.35 12.98
CA LEU A 73 -4.56 -9.19 14.16
C LEU A 73 -5.80 -10.08 13.97
N PRO A 74 -5.86 -11.26 14.61
CA PRO A 74 -7.06 -12.09 14.65
C PRO A 74 -8.23 -11.26 15.18
N SER A 75 -9.43 -11.47 14.62
CA SER A 75 -10.66 -10.78 14.98
C SER A 75 -10.71 -9.26 14.70
N LYS A 76 -9.64 -8.65 14.18
CA LYS A 76 -9.65 -7.23 13.80
C LYS A 76 -10.00 -7.06 12.33
N PRO A 77 -10.64 -5.95 11.94
CA PRO A 77 -10.97 -5.73 10.54
C PRO A 77 -9.69 -5.43 9.72
N PRO A 78 -9.75 -5.66 8.40
CA PRO A 78 -8.74 -5.13 7.49
C PRO A 78 -8.70 -3.59 7.57
N GLY A 79 -7.61 -3.02 7.08
CA GLY A 79 -7.42 -1.57 7.09
C GLY A 79 -7.07 -1.00 5.73
N VAL A 80 -6.91 0.32 5.72
CA VAL A 80 -6.50 1.10 4.57
C VAL A 80 -5.48 2.14 5.00
N ILE A 81 -4.47 2.33 4.17
CA ILE A 81 -3.50 3.42 4.28
C ILE A 81 -3.77 4.38 3.13
N VAL A 82 -3.86 5.68 3.43
CA VAL A 82 -4.08 6.74 2.44
C VAL A 82 -2.90 7.70 2.47
N GLY A 83 -2.38 8.02 1.29
CA GLY A 83 -1.31 8.99 1.08
C GLY A 83 -1.88 10.26 0.47
N ALA A 84 -1.52 11.42 1.03
CA ALA A 84 -2.08 12.71 0.67
C ALA A 84 -1.10 13.60 -0.10
N ALA A 85 -1.63 14.64 -0.76
CA ALA A 85 -0.86 15.60 -1.55
C ALA A 85 0.08 16.49 -0.73
N ASP A 86 -0.16 16.61 0.59
CA ASP A 86 0.68 17.37 1.52
C ASP A 86 1.80 16.54 2.18
N GLY A 87 1.94 15.28 1.79
CA GLY A 87 2.92 14.34 2.33
C GLY A 87 2.47 13.59 3.59
N THR A 88 1.22 13.79 4.00
CA THR A 88 0.61 13.07 5.11
C THR A 88 0.23 11.65 4.71
N VAL A 89 0.43 10.71 5.62
CA VAL A 89 -0.09 9.36 5.55
C VAL A 89 -1.02 9.12 6.72
N SER A 90 -2.23 8.65 6.40
CA SER A 90 -3.22 8.25 7.38
C SER A 90 -3.48 6.75 7.26
N LEU A 91 -3.78 6.14 8.40
CA LEU A 91 -4.09 4.73 8.52
C LEU A 91 -5.42 4.59 9.25
N GLY A 92 -6.33 3.76 8.75
CA GLY A 92 -7.62 3.54 9.38
C GLY A 92 -8.18 2.14 9.14
N GLY A 93 -9.18 1.77 9.94
CA GLY A 93 -9.89 0.51 9.81
C GLY A 93 -10.99 0.56 8.76
N LEU A 94 -11.20 -0.55 8.07
CA LEU A 94 -12.32 -0.76 7.16
C LEU A 94 -13.44 -1.59 7.81
N GLY A 95 -13.46 -1.70 9.14
CA GLY A 95 -14.44 -2.53 9.87
C GLY A 95 -15.89 -2.13 9.61
N GLU A 96 -16.15 -0.84 9.43
CA GLU A 96 -17.50 -0.34 9.11
C GLU A 96 -18.04 -0.86 7.77
N LEU A 97 -17.17 -1.27 6.84
CA LEU A 97 -17.58 -1.93 5.59
C LEU A 97 -18.03 -3.37 5.79
N LEU A 98 -17.65 -3.99 6.91
CA LEU A 98 -18.01 -5.36 7.23
C LEU A 98 -19.35 -5.43 7.97
N GLU A 99 -19.76 -4.35 8.62
CA GLU A 99 -21.03 -4.25 9.34
C GLU A 99 -22.24 -4.06 8.39
N PRO A 100 -23.43 -4.57 8.74
CA PRO A 100 -24.65 -4.39 7.94
C PRO A 100 -25.03 -2.91 7.76
N ALA A 101 -25.55 -2.57 6.58
CA ALA A 101 -26.07 -1.23 6.31
C ALA A 101 -27.26 -0.91 7.23
N GLY A 102 -27.08 0.01 8.19
CA GLY A 102 -28.16 0.43 9.11
C GLY A 102 -27.67 1.02 10.44
N SER A 103 -26.43 0.78 10.85
CA SER A 103 -25.82 1.47 11.99
C SER A 103 -25.42 2.89 11.61
N ALA A 104 -25.61 3.85 12.53
CA ALA A 104 -25.06 5.20 12.37
C ALA A 104 -23.53 5.08 12.23
N ARG A 105 -22.99 5.43 11.06
CA ARG A 105 -21.56 5.27 10.78
C ARG A 105 -20.80 6.45 11.37
N PRO A 106 -19.90 6.23 12.34
CA PRO A 106 -19.05 7.31 12.83
C PRO A 106 -18.11 7.77 11.72
N ALA A 107 -17.54 8.96 11.89
CA ALA A 107 -16.43 9.38 11.03
C ALA A 107 -15.26 8.41 11.25
N LEU A 108 -14.60 8.00 10.17
CA LEU A 108 -13.45 7.12 10.23
C LEU A 108 -12.31 7.84 10.95
N GLN A 109 -12.11 7.51 12.22
CA GLN A 109 -11.02 8.06 13.01
C GLN A 109 -9.73 7.33 12.62
N PRO A 110 -8.70 8.03 12.12
CA PRO A 110 -7.45 7.37 11.78
C PRO A 110 -6.83 6.75 13.03
N TRP A 111 -6.33 5.52 12.90
CA TRP A 111 -5.51 4.85 13.90
C TRP A 111 -4.14 5.53 14.05
N LEU A 112 -3.62 6.06 12.95
CA LEU A 112 -2.38 6.82 12.89
C LEU A 112 -2.49 7.86 11.78
N GLU A 113 -2.02 9.08 12.05
CA GLU A 113 -1.85 10.13 11.05
C GLU A 113 -0.50 10.78 11.28
N THR A 114 0.32 10.85 10.23
CA THR A 114 1.67 11.39 10.34
C THR A 114 2.16 11.95 9.03
N ARG A 115 2.93 13.04 9.08
CA ARG A 115 3.57 13.62 7.90
C ARG A 115 4.90 12.95 7.65
N LEU A 116 4.99 12.21 6.55
CA LEU A 116 6.19 11.43 6.23
C LEU A 116 7.04 12.10 5.17
N HIS A 117 6.38 12.61 4.13
CA HIS A 117 7.00 13.23 2.97
C HIS A 117 6.93 14.76 3.03
N GLU A 118 7.84 15.42 2.32
CA GLU A 118 7.83 16.88 2.17
C GLU A 118 6.89 17.34 1.05
N ALA A 119 6.48 16.42 0.18
CA ALA A 119 5.57 16.60 -0.95
C ALA A 119 4.56 15.44 -1.03
N GLY A 120 3.77 15.36 -2.10
CA GLY A 120 2.70 14.36 -2.25
C GLY A 120 3.18 12.91 -2.15
N VAL A 121 2.37 12.07 -1.51
CA VAL A 121 2.59 10.61 -1.41
C VAL A 121 1.97 9.93 -2.63
N ASN A 122 2.81 9.47 -3.56
CA ASN A 122 2.38 8.94 -4.84
C ASN A 122 1.97 7.47 -4.79
N ASP A 123 2.62 6.66 -3.95
CA ASP A 123 2.28 5.25 -3.82
C ASP A 123 2.61 4.68 -2.44
N ILE A 124 1.91 3.62 -2.08
CA ILE A 124 2.03 2.91 -0.81
C ILE A 124 2.03 1.40 -1.08
N SER A 125 3.01 0.70 -0.50
CA SER A 125 3.09 -0.75 -0.57
C SER A 125 3.22 -1.36 0.82
N VAL A 126 2.43 -2.41 1.09
CA VAL A 126 2.39 -3.09 2.39
C VAL A 126 2.96 -4.50 2.27
N CYS A 127 3.91 -4.82 3.12
CA CYS A 127 4.42 -6.18 3.33
C CYS A 127 3.80 -6.73 4.62
N ALA A 128 2.73 -7.52 4.45
CA ALA A 128 1.98 -8.11 5.57
C ALA A 128 2.63 -9.37 6.15
N THR A 129 3.68 -9.88 5.50
CA THR A 129 4.44 -11.06 5.95
C THR A 129 5.74 -10.69 6.68
N TRP A 130 5.95 -9.39 6.95
CA TRP A 130 7.14 -8.93 7.67
C TRP A 130 6.91 -8.96 9.18
N GLY A 131 7.92 -9.46 9.90
CA GLY A 131 7.94 -9.46 11.36
C GLY A 131 7.07 -10.54 11.96
N GLU A 132 6.59 -10.27 13.18
CA GLU A 132 5.68 -11.14 13.93
C GLU A 132 4.20 -10.82 13.65
N GLU A 133 3.30 -11.62 14.21
CA GLU A 133 1.87 -11.35 14.14
C GLU A 133 1.54 -9.97 14.70
N GLY A 134 0.70 -9.20 13.99
CA GLY A 134 0.44 -7.81 14.37
C GLY A 134 1.50 -6.83 13.90
N ALA A 135 2.56 -7.24 13.19
CA ALA A 135 3.51 -6.32 12.57
C ALA A 135 3.16 -6.07 11.10
N LEU A 136 3.37 -4.84 10.62
CA LEU A 136 3.33 -4.50 9.20
C LEU A 136 4.55 -3.66 8.84
N LEU A 137 5.14 -3.95 7.68
CA LEU A 137 6.11 -3.07 7.06
C LEU A 137 5.45 -2.32 5.91
N VAL A 138 5.46 -1.00 5.98
CA VAL A 138 4.87 -0.12 4.97
C VAL A 138 5.98 0.65 4.27
N ALA A 139 5.96 0.66 2.95
CA ALA A 139 6.79 1.53 2.13
C ALA A 139 5.93 2.62 1.50
N THR A 140 6.37 3.87 1.57
CA THR A 140 5.72 5.01 0.94
C THR A 140 6.68 5.71 0.00
N ALA A 141 6.16 6.21 -1.12
CA ALA A 141 6.91 6.90 -2.17
C ALA A 141 6.32 8.28 -2.40
N GLY A 142 7.18 9.28 -2.63
CA GLY A 142 6.75 10.66 -2.78
C GLY A 142 7.38 11.42 -3.94
N ASP A 143 6.83 12.61 -4.19
CA ASP A 143 7.35 13.60 -5.14
C ASP A 143 8.70 14.19 -4.71
N ASP A 144 9.03 14.04 -3.43
CA ASP A 144 10.32 14.42 -2.83
C ASP A 144 11.47 13.46 -3.16
N GLN A 145 11.23 12.50 -4.07
CA GLN A 145 12.23 11.53 -4.57
C GLN A 145 12.67 10.52 -3.49
N GLN A 146 11.92 10.41 -2.39
CA GLN A 146 12.23 9.56 -1.26
C GLN A 146 11.36 8.31 -1.24
N ILE A 147 11.91 7.25 -0.62
CA ILE A 147 11.14 6.12 -0.12
C ILE A 147 11.25 6.13 1.41
N ILE A 148 10.13 5.96 2.10
CA ILE A 148 10.10 5.87 3.55
C ILE A 148 9.53 4.52 3.95
N LEU A 149 10.28 3.80 4.79
CA LEU A 149 9.82 2.59 5.46
C LEU A 149 9.27 2.94 6.84
N LEU A 150 8.15 2.32 7.19
CA LEU A 150 7.54 2.35 8.51
C LEU A 150 7.35 0.92 9.00
N ALA A 151 7.91 0.61 10.16
CA ALA A 151 7.56 -0.57 10.93
C ALA A 151 6.42 -0.22 11.88
N LEU A 152 5.26 -0.83 11.68
CA LEU A 152 4.06 -0.62 12.49
C LEU A 152 3.78 -1.88 13.31
N SER A 153 3.30 -1.70 14.54
CA SER A 153 2.72 -2.78 15.33
C SER A 153 1.29 -2.47 15.71
N PHE A 154 0.48 -3.51 15.69
CA PHE A 154 -0.94 -3.49 16.01
C PHE A 154 -1.13 -4.26 17.30
N GLU A 155 -1.80 -3.64 18.26
CA GLU A 155 -2.11 -4.25 19.54
C GLU A 155 -3.63 -4.22 19.75
N ALA A 156 -4.17 -5.36 20.16
CA ALA A 156 -5.58 -5.45 20.49
C ALA A 156 -5.84 -4.65 21.77
N SER A 157 -6.66 -3.61 21.67
CA SER A 157 -7.25 -2.96 22.84
C SER A 157 -8.55 -3.67 23.24
N LEU A 158 -9.00 -3.46 24.48
CA LEU A 158 -10.30 -3.97 24.96
C LEU A 158 -11.43 -3.55 23.99
N GLY A 159 -12.22 -4.52 23.52
CA GLY A 159 -13.30 -4.29 22.55
C GLY A 159 -12.85 -4.30 21.08
N SER A 160 -13.48 -3.49 20.24
CA SER A 160 -13.20 -3.39 18.80
C SER A 160 -12.06 -2.43 18.45
N GLN A 161 -11.51 -1.72 19.43
CA GLN A 161 -10.42 -0.77 19.20
C GLN A 161 -9.10 -1.47 18.87
N VAL A 162 -8.32 -0.80 18.03
CA VAL A 162 -6.98 -1.23 17.60
C VAL A 162 -6.03 -0.11 17.98
N HIS A 163 -4.99 -0.43 18.74
CA HIS A 163 -3.91 0.50 18.99
C HIS A 163 -2.81 0.25 17.95
N VAL A 164 -2.36 1.32 17.29
CA VAL A 164 -1.27 1.24 16.32
C VAL A 164 -0.12 2.08 16.83
N SER A 165 1.06 1.49 16.89
CA SER A 165 2.28 2.18 17.29
C SER A 165 3.35 2.08 16.18
N LEU A 166 4.05 3.20 15.98
CA LEU A 166 5.20 3.26 15.08
C LEU A 166 6.42 2.71 15.81
N ARG A 167 6.87 1.52 15.43
CA ARG A 167 8.08 0.87 15.99
C ARG A 167 9.35 1.52 15.48
N GLY A 168 9.33 2.04 14.25
CA GLY A 168 10.43 2.80 13.70
C GLY A 168 10.20 3.22 12.25
N SER A 169 11.06 4.12 11.78
CA SER A 169 11.06 4.54 10.39
C SER A 169 12.48 4.66 9.83
N ARG A 170 12.60 4.49 8.51
CA ARG A 170 13.84 4.67 7.76
C ARG A 170 13.55 5.39 6.46
N ARG A 171 14.40 6.36 6.11
CA ARG A 171 14.29 7.10 4.84
C ARG A 171 15.40 6.66 3.90
N VAL A 172 15.05 6.44 2.65
CA VAL A 172 15.99 6.37 1.53
C VAL A 172 15.90 7.70 0.80
N LEU A 173 16.83 8.60 1.14
CA LEU A 173 16.95 9.88 0.46
C LEU A 173 17.45 9.65 -0.96
N GLN A 174 16.92 10.41 -1.93
CA GLN A 174 17.31 10.29 -3.34
C GLN A 174 17.20 8.86 -3.86
N ALA A 175 16.14 8.15 -3.46
CA ALA A 175 15.86 6.80 -3.94
C ALA A 175 15.78 6.79 -5.48
N HIS A 176 15.26 7.87 -6.08
CA HIS A 176 15.29 8.13 -7.51
C HIS A 176 15.82 9.53 -7.80
N ALA A 177 16.20 9.79 -9.06
CA ALA A 177 16.59 11.14 -9.51
C ALA A 177 15.38 12.05 -9.81
N SER A 178 14.17 11.54 -9.63
CA SER A 178 12.91 12.24 -9.84
C SER A 178 11.82 11.59 -8.97
N SER A 179 10.58 12.11 -9.05
CA SER A 179 9.43 11.62 -8.28
C SER A 179 9.30 10.09 -8.37
N VAL A 180 9.15 9.45 -7.21
CA VAL A 180 8.90 8.01 -7.11
C VAL A 180 7.40 7.79 -7.29
N ARG A 181 6.99 6.99 -8.27
CA ARG A 181 5.59 6.87 -8.69
C ARG A 181 4.95 5.54 -8.33
N ALA A 182 5.72 4.49 -8.20
CA ALA A 182 5.18 3.18 -7.90
C ALA A 182 6.09 2.35 -6.99
N LEU A 183 5.48 1.56 -6.11
CA LEU A 183 6.09 0.64 -5.16
C LEU A 183 5.38 -0.71 -5.19
N SER A 184 6.14 -1.80 -5.18
CA SER A 184 5.57 -3.14 -5.06
C SER A 184 6.47 -4.05 -4.24
N TRP A 185 5.91 -4.67 -3.20
CA TRP A 185 6.60 -5.74 -2.47
C TRP A 185 6.54 -7.05 -3.23
N ALA A 186 7.67 -7.74 -3.26
CA ALA A 186 7.87 -9.06 -3.81
C ALA A 186 8.60 -9.92 -2.77
N SER A 187 7.84 -10.46 -1.82
CA SER A 187 8.40 -11.10 -0.61
C SER A 187 9.27 -10.10 0.17
N SER A 188 10.57 -10.37 0.33
CA SER A 188 11.54 -9.51 1.02
C SER A 188 12.17 -8.43 0.14
N LEU A 189 11.78 -8.35 -1.14
CA LEU A 189 12.25 -7.33 -2.07
C LEU A 189 11.19 -6.24 -2.22
N LEU A 190 11.62 -4.98 -2.18
CA LEU A 190 10.80 -3.86 -2.60
C LEU A 190 11.24 -3.44 -4.01
N LEU A 191 10.28 -3.24 -4.90
CA LEU A 191 10.52 -2.64 -6.20
C LEU A 191 10.03 -1.20 -6.17
N SER A 192 10.79 -0.30 -6.79
CA SER A 192 10.37 1.08 -6.98
C SER A 192 10.59 1.55 -8.41
N LEU A 193 9.66 2.38 -8.89
CA LEU A 193 9.71 2.95 -10.22
C LEU A 193 9.51 4.47 -10.13
N GLY A 194 10.44 5.22 -10.70
CA GLY A 194 10.41 6.69 -10.71
C GLY A 194 10.27 7.29 -12.11
N LEU A 195 10.03 8.59 -12.15
CA LEU A 195 10.00 9.37 -13.40
C LEU A 195 11.36 9.47 -14.10
N ASP A 196 12.43 9.06 -13.41
CA ASP A 196 13.75 8.84 -13.99
C ASP A 196 13.80 7.59 -14.90
N ARG A 197 12.66 6.88 -15.04
CA ARG A 197 12.48 5.65 -15.83
C ARG A 197 13.36 4.50 -15.35
N ARG A 198 13.72 4.49 -14.06
CA ARG A 198 14.51 3.41 -13.48
C ARG A 198 13.62 2.54 -12.61
N LEU A 199 13.62 1.24 -12.87
CA LEU A 199 13.16 0.23 -11.93
C LEU A 199 14.33 -0.11 -11.02
N ARG A 200 14.16 0.06 -9.71
CA ARG A 200 15.13 -0.32 -8.69
C ARG A 200 14.59 -1.47 -7.86
N VAL A 201 15.51 -2.31 -7.38
CA VAL A 201 15.20 -3.46 -6.53
C VAL A 201 15.97 -3.29 -5.23
N TRP A 202 15.22 -3.28 -4.13
CA TRP A 202 15.73 -3.10 -2.78
C TRP A 202 15.56 -4.38 -1.99
N GLY A 203 16.63 -4.84 -1.35
CA GLY A 203 16.56 -5.89 -0.33
C GLY A 203 16.43 -5.30 1.06
N LEU A 204 15.83 -6.07 1.96
CA LEU A 204 15.79 -5.73 3.38
C LEU A 204 17.07 -6.17 4.07
N LYS A 205 17.75 -5.23 4.72
CA LYS A 205 18.76 -5.51 5.73
C LYS A 205 18.09 -5.36 7.09
N ALA A 206 18.15 -6.40 7.91
CA ALA A 206 17.69 -6.33 9.30
C ALA A 206 18.30 -5.11 9.97
N GLY A 207 17.46 -4.34 10.68
CA GLY A 207 17.97 -3.32 11.56
C GLY A 207 18.76 -3.99 12.70
N ALA A 208 19.69 -3.27 13.31
CA ALA A 208 20.21 -3.74 14.59
C ALA A 208 19.02 -3.84 15.55
N ASP A 209 18.88 -4.97 16.26
CA ASP A 209 17.89 -5.07 17.32
C ASP A 209 18.14 -3.92 18.29
N ASP A 210 17.12 -3.13 18.59
CA ASP A 210 17.22 -2.20 19.70
C ASP A 210 17.30 -3.04 20.98
N ASP A 211 17.97 -2.56 22.03
CA ASP A 211 18.27 -3.29 23.29
C ASP A 211 17.04 -3.95 23.97
N ASN A 212 15.82 -3.65 23.52
CA ASN A 212 14.56 -4.20 23.99
C ASN A 212 14.05 -5.43 23.19
N GLY A 213 14.80 -5.93 22.19
CA GLY A 213 14.44 -7.14 21.43
C GLY A 213 13.22 -7.01 20.51
N SER A 214 12.71 -5.79 20.29
CA SER A 214 11.69 -5.51 19.27
C SER A 214 12.39 -5.33 17.92
N ALA A 215 11.93 -6.05 16.89
CA ALA A 215 12.47 -5.90 15.53
C ALA A 215 12.40 -4.43 15.10
N SER A 216 13.58 -3.81 14.92
CA SER A 216 13.68 -2.42 14.50
C SER A 216 13.35 -2.30 13.00
N CYS A 217 12.92 -1.11 12.57
CA CYS A 217 12.60 -0.88 11.17
C CYS A 217 13.80 -1.22 10.27
N PRO A 218 13.66 -2.14 9.29
CA PRO A 218 14.76 -2.58 8.46
C PRO A 218 15.24 -1.45 7.54
N GLN A 219 16.48 -1.60 7.05
CA GLN A 219 17.04 -0.71 6.04
C GLN A 219 16.84 -1.29 4.64
N LEU A 220 16.53 -0.44 3.66
CA LEU A 220 16.58 -0.81 2.25
C LEU A 220 18.00 -0.68 1.72
N LEU A 221 18.47 -1.74 1.06
CA LEU A 221 19.70 -1.73 0.29
C LEU A 221 19.37 -2.00 -1.18
N GLU A 222 19.95 -1.24 -2.08
CA GLU A 222 19.84 -1.53 -3.52
C GLU A 222 20.63 -2.82 -3.82
N VAL A 223 19.94 -3.85 -4.32
CA VAL A 223 20.52 -5.19 -4.53
C VAL A 223 20.67 -5.58 -5.99
N ALA A 224 20.20 -4.73 -6.91
CA ALA A 224 20.34 -4.93 -8.34
C ALA A 224 20.67 -3.61 -9.04
N VAL A 225 21.38 -3.70 -10.16
CA VAL A 225 21.63 -2.54 -11.03
C VAL A 225 20.27 -2.02 -11.53
N PRO A 226 20.01 -0.70 -11.47
CA PRO A 226 18.76 -0.13 -11.93
C PRO A 226 18.49 -0.46 -13.40
N HIS A 227 17.29 -0.96 -13.68
CA HIS A 227 16.87 -1.26 -15.04
C HIS A 227 16.13 -0.07 -15.64
N VAL A 228 16.48 0.33 -16.86
CA VAL A 228 15.82 1.45 -17.55
C VAL A 228 14.57 0.92 -18.26
N VAL A 229 13.40 1.33 -17.78
CA VAL A 229 12.11 0.97 -18.40
C VAL A 229 11.80 1.87 -19.60
N ARG A 230 11.12 1.29 -20.59
CA ARG A 230 10.75 1.93 -21.85
C ARG A 230 9.27 2.35 -21.90
N CYS A 231 8.45 1.91 -20.95
CA CYS A 231 7.07 2.41 -20.81
C CYS A 231 7.10 3.80 -20.16
N THR A 232 7.20 4.86 -20.98
CA THR A 232 7.63 6.20 -20.51
C THR A 232 6.54 7.22 -20.27
N GLU A 233 5.27 6.87 -20.02
CA GLU A 233 4.30 7.92 -19.61
C GLU A 233 4.41 8.17 -18.11
N PRO A 234 4.93 9.34 -17.69
CA PRO A 234 5.20 9.66 -16.28
C PRO A 234 3.96 9.59 -15.39
N ALA A 235 2.82 9.98 -15.95
CA ALA A 235 1.62 10.22 -15.17
C ALA A 235 1.01 8.93 -14.59
N ALA A 236 1.21 7.79 -15.26
CA ALA A 236 0.54 6.52 -14.96
C ALA A 236 1.53 5.36 -14.76
N LEU A 237 2.73 5.64 -14.24
CA LEU A 237 3.68 4.59 -13.93
C LEU A 237 3.14 3.70 -12.81
N ALA A 238 3.07 2.39 -13.08
CA ALA A 238 2.72 1.38 -12.09
C ALA A 238 3.73 0.23 -12.15
N VAL A 239 3.98 -0.41 -11.01
CA VAL A 239 4.76 -1.64 -10.93
C VAL A 239 3.95 -2.65 -10.14
N ALA A 240 3.79 -3.85 -10.71
CA ALA A 240 3.10 -4.95 -10.08
C ALA A 240 4.01 -6.17 -10.07
N VAL A 241 4.01 -6.87 -8.94
CA VAL A 241 4.67 -8.16 -8.78
C VAL A 241 3.67 -9.18 -8.29
N GLU A 242 3.68 -10.33 -8.94
CA GLU A 242 2.82 -11.47 -8.67
C GLU A 242 3.60 -12.60 -7.98
N ALA A 243 2.91 -13.70 -7.66
CA ALA A 243 3.46 -14.82 -6.92
C ALA A 243 4.76 -15.36 -7.53
N VAL A 244 5.63 -15.87 -6.66
CA VAL A 244 6.93 -16.45 -7.04
C VAL A 244 6.72 -17.65 -7.96
N VAL A 245 7.36 -17.61 -9.13
CA VAL A 245 7.39 -18.70 -10.11
C VAL A 245 8.70 -19.46 -9.97
N ARG A 246 8.62 -20.80 -9.85
CA ARG A 246 9.78 -21.69 -9.85
C ARG A 246 10.05 -22.21 -11.25
N SER A 247 11.26 -22.01 -11.74
CA SER A 247 11.72 -22.56 -13.02
C SER A 247 13.19 -22.94 -12.95
N GLY A 248 13.53 -24.16 -13.33
CA GLY A 248 14.92 -24.64 -13.38
C GLY A 248 15.67 -24.55 -12.05
N GLY A 249 14.99 -24.75 -10.92
CA GLY A 249 15.59 -24.67 -9.58
C GLY A 249 15.87 -23.25 -9.08
N SER A 250 15.43 -22.22 -9.81
CA SER A 250 15.46 -20.83 -9.36
C SER A 250 14.05 -20.27 -9.18
N GLU A 251 13.92 -19.34 -8.24
CA GLU A 251 12.70 -18.60 -7.96
C GLU A 251 12.76 -17.22 -8.62
N TYR A 252 11.66 -16.85 -9.27
CA TYR A 252 11.51 -15.60 -9.98
C TYR A 252 10.21 -14.92 -9.61
N SER A 253 10.25 -13.61 -9.46
CA SER A 253 9.05 -12.78 -9.33
C SER A 253 8.80 -12.07 -10.67
N PRO A 254 7.71 -12.38 -11.39
CA PRO A 254 7.36 -11.66 -12.60
C PRO A 254 7.01 -10.22 -12.24
N VAL A 255 7.56 -9.27 -12.99
CA VAL A 255 7.36 -7.84 -12.81
C VAL A 255 6.69 -7.28 -14.05
N ALA A 256 5.57 -6.59 -13.86
CA ALA A 256 4.95 -5.80 -14.90
C ALA A 256 5.11 -4.31 -14.55
N CYS A 257 5.72 -3.57 -15.46
CA CYS A 257 5.78 -2.11 -15.43
C CYS A 257 4.78 -1.58 -16.44
N ALA A 258 3.91 -0.66 -16.03
CA ALA A 258 2.92 -0.05 -16.91
C ALA A 258 3.12 1.48 -17.00
N GLY A 259 2.70 2.04 -18.13
CA GLY A 259 2.69 3.46 -18.47
C GLY A 259 2.01 3.60 -19.83
N ARG A 260 2.67 4.20 -20.83
CA ARG A 260 2.24 4.12 -22.24
C ARG A 260 2.67 2.78 -22.84
N GLY A 261 1.98 1.72 -22.45
CA GLY A 261 2.32 0.33 -22.74
C GLY A 261 2.73 -0.44 -21.50
N VAL A 262 3.12 -1.70 -21.70
CA VAL A 262 3.53 -2.62 -20.62
C VAL A 262 4.89 -3.20 -20.97
N GLU A 263 5.79 -3.20 -20.00
CA GLU A 263 7.07 -3.90 -20.05
C GLU A 263 7.07 -5.01 -19.01
N LEU A 264 7.51 -6.21 -19.40
CA LEU A 264 7.61 -7.36 -18.53
C LEU A 264 9.08 -7.65 -18.23
N ALA A 265 9.38 -7.86 -16.96
CA ALA A 265 10.68 -8.29 -16.47
C ALA A 265 10.49 -9.44 -15.47
N ALA A 266 11.59 -10.03 -15.02
CA ALA A 266 11.58 -11.00 -13.93
C ALA A 266 12.72 -10.67 -12.98
N VAL A 267 12.43 -10.63 -11.69
CA VAL A 267 13.44 -10.48 -10.64
C VAL A 267 13.75 -11.86 -10.09
N ARG A 268 15.00 -12.29 -10.19
CA ARG A 268 15.46 -13.53 -9.57
C ARG A 268 15.51 -13.32 -8.05
N GLN A 269 14.78 -14.14 -7.31
CA GLN A 269 14.87 -14.18 -5.86
C GLN A 269 16.21 -14.86 -5.52
N GLY A 270 17.09 -14.15 -4.81
CA GLY A 270 18.39 -14.71 -4.42
C GLY A 270 18.18 -15.87 -3.46
N GLY A 271 18.63 -17.07 -3.83
CA GLY A 271 18.73 -18.16 -2.88
C GLY A 271 19.70 -17.75 -1.78
N HIS A 272 19.21 -17.62 -0.55
CA HIS A 272 20.11 -17.60 0.61
C HIS A 272 20.72 -19.00 0.70
N SER A 273 21.86 -19.19 0.04
CA SER A 273 22.76 -20.33 0.26
C SER A 273 23.65 -20.02 1.44
#